data_AF-A0A842HHP3-F1
#
_entry.id   AF-A0A842HHP3-F1
#
_cell.length_a   1.000
_cell.length_b   1.000
_cell.length_c   1.000
_cell.angle_alpha   90.00
_cell.angle_beta   90.00
_cell.angle_gamma   90.00
#
_symmetry.space_group_name_H-M   'P 1'
#
loop_
_entity.id
_entity.type
_entity.pdbx_description
1 polymer ?
#
loop_
_entity_poly.entity_id
_entity_poly.type
_entity_poly.pdbx_seq_one_letter_code
_entity_poly.pdbx_strand_id
1 'polypeptide(L)' 'MDDVNIPPLLLRRLKFRAHRRHTSVASELAECLQVGMDSLIRREERFRQTAPRLRQKSTGFLGRGQLEALIEEGRA' A
#
# COMPACT_ATOMS: atom_id res chain seq x y z
N MET A 1 -0.76 -0.44 -28.76
CA MET A 1 -1.47 -0.56 -27.47
C MET A 1 -1.07 -1.90 -26.91
N ASP A 2 -0.50 -1.96 -25.71
CA ASP A 2 -0.13 -3.23 -25.10
C ASP A 2 -1.38 -3.99 -24.68
N ASP A 3 -1.46 -5.27 -25.07
CA ASP A 3 -2.57 -6.13 -24.69
C ASP A 3 -2.50 -6.42 -23.18
N VAL A 4 -3.49 -5.93 -22.44
CA VAL A 4 -3.60 -6.22 -21.01
C VAL A 4 -4.13 -7.65 -20.85
N ASN A 5 -3.29 -8.56 -20.40
CA ASN A 5 -3.70 -9.93 -20.11
C ASN A 5 -4.51 -9.95 -18.79
N ILE A 6 -5.83 -10.07 -18.90
CA ILE A 6 -6.75 -10.14 -17.75
C ILE A 6 -7.00 -11.61 -17.40
N PRO A 7 -6.72 -12.05 -16.16
CA PRO A 7 -7.02 -13.40 -15.71
C PRO A 7 -8.48 -13.81 -15.98
N PRO A 8 -8.76 -15.04 -16.46
CA PRO A 8 -10.11 -15.45 -16.88
C PRO A 8 -11.20 -15.26 -15.83
N LEU A 9 -10.87 -15.51 -14.54
CA LEU A 9 -11.80 -15.32 -13.44
C LEU A 9 -12.18 -13.84 -13.24
N LEU A 10 -11.22 -12.93 -13.38
CA LEU A 10 -11.47 -11.49 -13.28
C LEU A 10 -12.28 -11.00 -14.48
N LEU A 11 -11.94 -11.47 -15.69
CA LEU A 11 -12.70 -11.13 -16.89
C LEU A 11 -14.17 -11.57 -16.78
N ARG A 12 -14.44 -12.77 -16.24
CA ARG A 12 -15.81 -13.25 -15.99
C ARG A 12 -16.57 -12.34 -15.04
N ARG A 13 -15.93 -11.87 -13.97
CA ARG A 13 -16.55 -10.94 -13.00
C ARG A 13 -16.81 -9.56 -13.61
N LEU A 14 -15.88 -9.03 -14.41
CA LEU A 14 -16.05 -7.75 -15.09
C LEU A 14 -17.19 -7.82 -16.12
N LYS A 15 -17.26 -8.89 -16.92
CA LYS A 15 -18.37 -9.13 -17.86
C LYS A 15 -19.72 -9.17 -17.15
N PHE A 16 -19.80 -9.85 -16.01
CA PHE A 16 -21.03 -9.91 -15.22
C PHE A 16 -21.46 -8.53 -14.69
N ARG A 17 -20.52 -7.73 -14.16
CA ARG A 17 -20.80 -6.36 -13.70
C ARG A 17 -21.23 -5.45 -14.85
N ALA A 18 -20.51 -5.51 -15.96
CA ALA A 18 -20.80 -4.73 -17.17
C ALA A 18 -22.21 -5.02 -17.69
N HIS A 19 -22.59 -6.30 -17.74
CA HIS A 19 -23.94 -6.71 -18.12
C HIS A 19 -25.01 -6.15 -17.17
N ARG A 20 -24.80 -6.25 -15.85
CA ARG A 20 -25.77 -5.76 -14.85
C ARG A 20 -25.93 -4.24 -14.84
N ARG A 21 -24.89 -3.49 -15.20
CA ARG A 21 -24.87 -2.02 -15.19
C ARG A 21 -25.14 -1.39 -16.55
N HIS A 22 -25.33 -2.21 -17.60
CA HIS A 22 -25.41 -1.74 -18.99
C HIS A 22 -24.19 -0.89 -19.40
N THR A 23 -23.00 -1.28 -18.94
CA THR A 23 -21.73 -0.62 -19.22
C THR A 23 -20.80 -1.52 -20.04
N SER A 24 -19.65 -0.99 -20.46
CA SER A 24 -18.61 -1.78 -21.13
C SER A 24 -17.66 -2.43 -20.11
N VAL A 25 -17.07 -3.57 -20.49
CA VAL A 25 -16.03 -4.23 -19.68
C VAL A 25 -14.83 -3.30 -19.44
N ALA A 26 -14.48 -2.47 -20.43
CA ALA A 26 -13.42 -1.48 -20.31
C ALA A 26 -13.75 -0.41 -19.25
N SER A 27 -15.00 0.06 -19.21
CA SER A 27 -15.46 1.02 -18.21
C SER A 27 -15.42 0.44 -16.79
N GLU A 28 -15.90 -0.80 -16.60
CA GLU A 28 -15.83 -1.46 -15.29
C GLU A 28 -14.38 -1.73 -14.86
N LEU A 29 -13.50 -2.06 -15.80
CA LEU A 29 -12.07 -2.24 -15.53
C LEU A 29 -11.43 -0.91 -15.09
N ALA A 30 -11.70 0.17 -15.81
CA ALA A 30 -11.19 1.50 -15.48
C ALA A 30 -11.66 1.96 -14.09
N GLU A 31 -12.95 1.78 -13.76
CA GLU A 31 -13.50 2.08 -12.43
C GLU A 31 -12.80 1.26 -11.34
N CYS A 32 -12.60 -0.04 -11.55
CA CYS A 32 -11.91 -0.90 -10.58
C CYS A 32 -10.46 -0.46 -10.34
N LEU A 33 -9.74 -0.11 -11.41
CA LEU A 33 -8.36 0.38 -11.32
C LEU A 33 -8.30 1.71 -10.59
N GLN A 34 -9.19 2.65 -10.91
CA GLN A 34 -9.25 3.95 -10.26
C GLN A 34 -9.49 3.82 -8.75
N VAL A 35 -10.51 3.05 -8.34
CA VAL A 35 -10.81 2.81 -6.93
C VAL A 35 -9.64 2.13 -6.20
N GLY A 36 -8.99 1.17 -6.87
CA GLY A 36 -7.80 0.50 -6.34
C GLY A 36 -6.63 1.46 -6.11
N MET A 37 -6.32 2.29 -7.11
CA MET A 37 -5.24 3.27 -7.04
C MET A 37 -5.51 4.34 -5.97
N ASP A 38 -6.73 4.86 -5.88
CA ASP A 38 -7.11 5.82 -4.85
C ASP A 38 -6.94 5.25 -3.43
N SER A 39 -7.27 3.96 -3.26
CA SER A 39 -7.05 3.26 -1.98
C SER A 39 -5.57 3.16 -1.63
N LEU A 40 -4.72 2.86 -2.62
CA LEU A 40 -3.26 2.80 -2.44
C LEU A 40 -2.68 4.18 -2.10
N ILE A 41 -3.08 5.23 -2.83
CA ILE A 41 -2.65 6.61 -2.58
C ILE A 41 -3.03 7.03 -1.16
N ARG A 42 -4.30 6.85 -0.75
CA ARG A 42 -4.73 7.16 0.63
C ARG A 42 -3.97 6.36 1.68
N ARG A 43 -3.61 5.12 1.38
CA ARG A 43 -2.79 4.30 2.29
C ARG A 43 -1.38 4.85 2.41
N GLU A 44 -0.78 5.28 1.32
CA GLU A 44 0.53 5.92 1.30
C GLU A 44 0.52 7.26 2.06
N GLU A 45 -0.49 8.10 1.84
CA GLU A 45 -0.64 9.37 2.56
C GLU A 45 -0.76 9.16 4.06
N ARG A 46 -1.58 8.21 4.50
CA ARG A 46 -1.69 7.85 5.93
C ARG A 46 -0.37 7.36 6.49
N PHE A 47 0.36 6.53 5.74
CA PHE A 47 1.69 6.08 6.16
C PHE A 47 2.64 7.27 6.31
N ARG A 48 2.67 8.19 5.35
CA ARG A 48 3.52 9.41 5.40
C ARG A 48 3.18 10.31 6.58
N GLN A 49 1.90 10.43 6.94
CA GLN A 49 1.45 11.24 8.09
C GLN A 49 1.75 10.58 9.45
N THR A 50 1.79 9.24 9.49
CA THR A 50 2.03 8.48 10.74
C THR A 50 3.50 8.11 10.95
N ALA A 51 4.31 8.04 9.89
CA ALA A 51 5.73 7.74 9.96
C ALA A 51 6.55 8.72 10.84
N PRO A 52 6.29 10.04 10.86
CA PRO A 52 6.96 10.96 11.78
C PRO A 52 6.67 10.66 13.26
N ARG A 53 5.49 10.12 13.58
CA ARG A 53 5.10 9.75 14.95
C ARG A 53 5.77 8.46 15.42
N LEU A 54 6.18 7.58 14.50
CA LEU A 54 6.99 6.41 14.82
C LEU A 54 8.45 6.79 15.10
N ARG A 55 9.01 7.78 14.39
CA ARG A 55 10.34 8.35 14.69
C ARG A 55 10.39 9.08 16.03
N GLN A 56 9.30 9.72 16.45
CA GLN A 56 9.23 10.40 17.75
C GLN A 56 8.92 9.47 18.93
N LYS A 57 8.19 8.36 18.73
CA LYS A 57 8.01 7.36 19.81
C LYS A 57 9.25 6.50 20.07
N SER A 58 10.22 6.51 19.16
CA SER A 58 11.54 5.89 19.36
C SER A 58 12.59 6.84 19.94
N THR A 59 12.25 8.02 20.48
CA THR A 59 13.21 8.78 21.33
C THR A 59 13.43 8.11 22.70
N GLY A 60 12.71 7.03 23.01
CA GLY A 60 13.07 6.07 24.05
C GLY A 60 14.06 4.98 23.59
N PHE A 61 14.59 5.07 22.36
CA PHE A 61 15.67 4.20 21.91
C PHE A 61 16.98 4.79 22.43
N LEU A 62 17.73 3.98 23.18
CA LEU A 62 19.00 4.30 23.83
C LEU A 62 19.78 5.30 22.98
N GLY A 63 20.04 6.49 23.54
CA GLY A 63 20.86 7.50 22.86
C GLY A 63 22.18 6.85 22.44
N ARG A 64 22.80 7.31 21.34
CA ARG A 64 24.02 6.70 20.77
C ARG A 64 25.08 6.35 21.84
N GLY A 65 25.27 7.20 22.85
CA GLY A 65 26.17 6.93 23.98
C GLY A 65 25.75 5.79 24.91
N GLN A 66 24.44 5.57 25.11
CA GLN A 66 23.92 4.41 25.86
C GLN A 66 24.05 3.10 25.06
N LEU A 67 23.94 3.16 23.73
CA LEU A 67 24.20 2.01 22.87
C LEU A 67 25.69 1.64 22.86
N GLU A 68 26.59 2.64 22.82
CA GLU A 68 28.03 2.43 22.89
C GLU A 68 28.46 1.85 24.25
N ALA A 69 27.90 2.33 25.37
CA ALA A 69 28.16 1.79 26.70
C ALA A 69 27.76 0.31 26.86
N LEU A 70 26.59 -0.10 26.34
CA LEU A 70 26.16 -1.51 26.37
C LEU A 70 27.04 -2.42 25.51
N ILE A 71 27.60 -1.91 24.40
CA ILE A 71 28.52 -2.66 23.54
C ILE A 71 29.88 -2.85 24.25
N GLU A 72 30.33 -1.86 25.02
CA GLU A 72 31.56 -1.96 25.82
C GLU A 72 31.40 -2.95 26.99
N GLU A 73 30.29 -2.90 27.73
CA GLU A 73 30.01 -3.83 28.84
C GLU A 73 29.87 -5.28 28.36
N GLY A 74 29.27 -5.52 27.19
CA GLY A 74 29.11 -6.86 26.63
C GLY A 74 30.39 -7.49 26.05
N ARG A 75 31.51 -6.75 26.01
CA ARG A 75 32.82 -7.25 25.54
C ARG A 75 33.80 -7.58 26.68
N ALA A 76 33.46 -7.30 27.93
CA ALA A 76 34.21 -7.71 29.12
C ALA A 76 33.81 -9.12 29.56
#